data_AF-A0A506XTW3-F1
#
_entry.id   AF-A0A506XTW3-F1
#
_cell.length_a   1.000
_cell.length_b   1.000
_cell.length_c   1.000
_cell.angle_alpha   90.00
_cell.angle_beta   90.00
_cell.angle_gamma   90.00
#
_symmetry.space_group_name_H-M   'P 1'
#
loop_
_entity.id
_entity.type
_entity.pdbx_description
1 polymer ?
#
loop_
_entity_poly.entity_id
_entity_poly.type
_entity_poly.pdbx_seq_one_letter_code
_entity_poly.pdbx_strand_id
1 'polypeptide(L)'
;MAIVAVVIGVAVAQREANTASQRSAETVSCDEVLESVVALERAGRTSGAIDEQIQWLSDNCKTEFGIATGYFSGKSGVSQFGAQSCADLEGRIPAESITLLREDAACTDTPVPAWSPPATPVTTAQPGGGIPWNEAKNHVGSTQRVCGPLAGGGNSDDDVFLNLGLDYPDPDRFQIVVWDIGSLESIGGGSMICIEGPITSYQGVAQIEIYDPSRIEIYS
;
A
#
# COMPACT_ATOMS: atom_id res chain seq x y z
N MET A 1 -26.27 15.10 -61.69
CA MET A 1 -24.80 15.28 -61.68
C MET A 1 -24.14 13.92 -61.84
N ALA A 2 -23.16 13.83 -62.76
CA ALA A 2 -22.17 12.80 -63.12
C ALA A 2 -22.41 11.32 -62.72
N ILE A 3 -22.57 10.31 -63.60
CA ILE A 3 -21.76 9.78 -64.74
C ILE A 3 -20.62 8.80 -64.30
N VAL A 4 -20.86 7.49 -64.52
CA VAL A 4 -20.01 6.46 -65.20
C VAL A 4 -18.73 6.01 -64.43
N ALA A 5 -18.21 4.77 -64.40
CA ALA A 5 -18.23 3.58 -65.28
C ALA A 5 -17.62 2.33 -64.57
N VAL A 6 -18.06 1.14 -65.01
CA VAL A 6 -17.28 -0.01 -65.49
C VAL A 6 -16.37 -0.82 -64.52
N VAL A 7 -16.88 -2.04 -64.22
CA VAL A 7 -16.27 -3.39 -64.31
C VAL A 7 -14.74 -3.49 -64.47
N ILE A 8 -14.11 -4.38 -63.69
CA ILE A 8 -13.22 -5.48 -64.13
C ILE A 8 -12.82 -6.28 -62.88
N GLY A 9 -13.23 -7.54 -62.84
CA GLY A 9 -12.66 -8.53 -61.94
C GLY A 9 -11.31 -9.02 -62.48
N VAL A 10 -10.30 -9.06 -61.62
CA VAL A 10 -9.09 -9.87 -61.85
C VAL A 10 -8.84 -10.66 -60.58
N ALA A 11 -8.99 -11.98 -60.69
CA ALA A 11 -8.40 -12.90 -59.74
C ALA A 11 -6.89 -12.98 -60.03
N VAL A 12 -6.05 -12.70 -59.04
CA VAL A 12 -4.62 -13.03 -59.08
C VAL A 12 -4.31 -13.90 -57.87
N ALA A 13 -3.73 -15.07 -58.16
CA ALA A 13 -3.26 -16.03 -57.19
C ALA A 13 -1.88 -15.65 -56.62
N GLN A 14 -1.71 -15.92 -55.32
CA GLN A 14 -0.50 -16.26 -54.57
C GLN A 14 0.68 -15.27 -54.46
N ARG A 15 1.01 -14.90 -53.21
CA ARG A 15 2.33 -15.14 -52.60
C ARG A 15 2.24 -15.11 -51.07
N GLU A 16 2.83 -16.13 -50.46
CA GLU A 16 3.00 -16.28 -49.01
C GLU A 16 3.89 -15.15 -48.47
N ALA A 17 3.46 -14.53 -47.38
CA ALA A 17 4.36 -13.96 -46.39
C ALA A 17 3.76 -14.26 -45.03
N ASN A 18 4.47 -15.10 -44.28
CA ASN A 18 4.32 -15.34 -42.86
C ASN A 18 3.87 -14.07 -42.13
N THR A 19 2.60 -14.01 -41.75
CA THR A 19 2.25 -13.34 -40.50
C THR A 19 1.75 -14.46 -39.61
N ALA A 20 2.73 -15.22 -39.10
CA ALA A 20 2.53 -15.93 -37.85
C ALA A 20 1.89 -14.91 -36.91
N SER A 21 0.65 -15.20 -36.53
CA SER A 21 -0.12 -14.47 -35.55
C SER A 21 0.68 -14.47 -34.25
N GLN A 22 1.64 -13.56 -34.13
CA GLN A 22 2.25 -13.13 -32.89
C GLN A 22 1.16 -12.38 -32.13
N ARG A 23 0.22 -13.13 -31.55
CA ARG A 23 -0.24 -12.79 -30.22
C ARG A 23 0.95 -13.07 -29.33
N SER A 24 1.86 -12.10 -29.25
CA SER A 24 2.80 -12.03 -28.15
C SER A 24 1.95 -12.12 -26.90
N ALA A 25 2.18 -13.15 -26.09
CA ALA A 25 1.73 -13.12 -24.71
C ALA A 25 2.30 -11.82 -24.13
N GLU A 26 1.42 -10.89 -23.80
CA GLU A 26 1.75 -9.60 -23.24
C GLU A 26 2.36 -9.89 -21.86
N THR A 27 3.69 -9.91 -21.79
CA THR A 27 4.40 -10.04 -20.53
C THR A 27 4.26 -8.70 -19.82
N VAL A 28 3.36 -8.65 -18.84
CA VAL A 28 3.17 -7.48 -17.97
C VAL A 28 4.52 -7.07 -17.38
N SER A 29 4.96 -5.84 -17.61
CA SER A 29 6.23 -5.33 -17.12
C SER A 29 6.12 -4.86 -15.67
N CYS A 30 7.14 -5.13 -14.85
CA CYS A 30 7.21 -4.64 -13.47
C CYS A 30 7.14 -3.10 -13.39
N ASP A 31 7.85 -2.41 -14.29
CA ASP A 31 7.87 -0.94 -14.35
C ASP A 31 6.49 -0.36 -14.71
N GLU A 32 5.77 -0.99 -15.65
CA GLU A 32 4.44 -0.54 -16.07
C GLU A 32 3.43 -0.68 -14.93
N VAL A 33 3.53 -1.76 -14.14
CA VAL A 33 2.65 -1.95 -12.98
C VAL A 33 3.03 -0.95 -11.86
N LEU A 34 4.32 -0.69 -11.62
CA LEU A 34 4.74 0.35 -10.68
C LEU A 34 4.19 1.74 -11.06
N GLU A 35 4.33 2.14 -12.33
CA GLU A 35 3.80 3.41 -12.82
C GLU A 35 2.27 3.49 -12.64
N SER A 36 1.56 2.41 -12.97
CA SER A 36 0.11 2.32 -12.77
C SER A 36 -0.28 2.47 -11.30
N VAL A 37 0.41 1.80 -10.39
CA VAL A 37 0.15 1.90 -8.95
C VAL A 37 0.37 3.33 -8.44
N VAL A 38 1.49 3.96 -8.77
CA VAL A 38 1.77 5.35 -8.38
C VAL A 38 0.70 6.30 -8.95
N ALA A 39 0.24 6.07 -10.18
CA ALA A 39 -0.81 6.88 -10.78
C ALA A 39 -2.17 6.73 -10.08
N LEU A 40 -2.54 5.51 -9.69
CA LEU A 40 -3.77 5.24 -8.93
C LEU A 40 -3.75 5.94 -7.56
N GLU A 41 -2.60 5.92 -6.88
CA GLU A 41 -2.38 6.59 -5.60
C GLU A 41 -2.45 8.13 -5.74
N ARG A 42 -1.81 8.70 -6.76
CA ARG A 42 -1.92 10.14 -7.08
C ARG A 42 -3.36 10.57 -7.38
N ALA A 43 -4.17 9.65 -7.92
CA ALA A 43 -5.59 9.87 -8.17
C ALA A 43 -6.50 9.62 -6.95
N GLY A 44 -5.94 9.24 -5.79
CA GLY A 44 -6.70 8.97 -4.57
C GLY A 44 -7.70 7.82 -4.70
N ARG A 45 -7.37 6.80 -5.52
CA ARG A 45 -8.25 5.65 -5.73
C ARG A 45 -8.22 4.71 -4.53
N THR A 46 -9.31 3.99 -4.33
CA THR A 46 -9.51 3.06 -3.21
C THR A 46 -8.49 1.92 -3.24
N SER A 47 -8.10 1.47 -2.05
CA SER A 47 -7.19 0.34 -1.78
C SER A 47 -7.36 -0.81 -2.77
N GLY A 48 -8.57 -1.36 -2.96
CA GLY A 48 -8.76 -2.57 -3.77
C GLY A 48 -8.11 -2.61 -5.18
N ALA A 49 -8.05 -1.49 -5.93
CA ALA A 49 -7.39 -1.48 -7.25
C ALA A 49 -5.85 -1.35 -7.16
N ILE A 50 -5.37 -0.68 -6.11
CA ILE A 50 -3.96 -0.59 -5.77
C ILE A 50 -3.49 -1.94 -5.19
N ASP A 51 -4.34 -2.62 -4.42
CA ASP A 51 -4.05 -3.87 -3.72
C ASP A 51 -3.71 -5.01 -4.66
N GLU A 52 -4.53 -5.23 -5.69
CA GLU A 52 -4.28 -6.29 -6.68
C GLU A 52 -2.92 -6.09 -7.39
N GLN A 53 -2.59 -4.85 -7.74
CA GLN A 53 -1.35 -4.53 -8.44
C GLN A 53 -0.14 -4.58 -7.51
N ILE A 54 -0.28 -4.16 -6.24
CA ILE A 54 0.79 -4.28 -5.25
C ILE A 54 1.04 -5.74 -4.89
N GLN A 55 0.00 -6.55 -4.74
CA GLN A 55 0.14 -7.98 -4.52
C GLN A 55 0.88 -8.63 -5.69
N TRP A 56 0.50 -8.30 -6.93
CA TRP A 56 1.20 -8.77 -8.11
C TRP A 56 2.68 -8.35 -8.13
N LEU A 57 2.99 -7.10 -7.77
CA LEU A 57 4.38 -6.64 -7.63
C LEU A 57 5.13 -7.42 -6.55
N SER A 58 4.53 -7.67 -5.40
CA SER A 58 5.14 -8.46 -4.32
C SER A 58 5.56 -9.86 -4.80
N ASP A 59 4.67 -10.50 -5.57
CA ASP A 59 4.86 -11.87 -6.04
C ASP A 59 5.85 -11.99 -7.21
N ASN A 60 5.93 -10.97 -8.07
CA ASN A 60 6.67 -11.03 -9.34
C ASN A 60 7.88 -10.09 -9.43
N CYS A 61 7.88 -8.99 -8.68
CA CYS A 61 8.69 -7.79 -8.94
C CYS A 61 9.18 -7.15 -7.62
N LYS A 62 10.08 -7.84 -6.90
CA LYS A 62 10.52 -7.42 -5.55
C LYS A 62 11.09 -6.00 -5.48
N THR A 63 11.81 -5.56 -6.52
CA THR A 63 12.41 -4.22 -6.55
C THR A 63 11.32 -3.16 -6.62
N GLU A 64 10.41 -3.30 -7.57
CA GLU A 64 9.32 -2.38 -7.86
C GLU A 64 8.28 -2.37 -6.73
N PHE A 65 8.02 -3.54 -6.11
CA PHE A 65 7.25 -3.62 -4.87
C PHE A 65 7.89 -2.79 -3.75
N GLY A 66 9.22 -2.87 -3.59
CA GLY A 66 9.96 -2.06 -2.62
C GLY A 66 9.87 -0.56 -2.92
N ILE A 67 9.91 -0.17 -4.20
CA ILE A 67 9.76 1.23 -4.62
C ILE A 67 8.35 1.73 -4.33
N ALA A 68 7.32 0.96 -4.67
CA ALA A 68 5.95 1.34 -4.43
C ALA A 68 5.68 1.49 -2.92
N THR A 69 6.01 0.48 -2.12
CA THR A 69 5.83 0.51 -0.65
C THR A 69 6.62 1.64 0.01
N GLY A 70 7.85 1.91 -0.44
CA GLY A 70 8.63 3.07 0.02
C GLY A 70 7.99 4.42 -0.32
N TYR A 71 7.40 4.54 -1.52
CA TYR A 71 6.67 5.74 -1.93
C TYR A 71 5.43 5.96 -1.06
N PHE A 72 4.63 4.91 -0.80
CA PHE A 72 3.48 5.00 0.09
C PHE A 72 3.85 5.43 1.51
N SER A 73 4.84 4.77 2.13
CA SER A 73 5.31 5.15 3.48
C SER A 73 5.80 6.58 3.56
N GLY A 74 6.57 7.04 2.58
CA GLY A 74 7.03 8.43 2.56
C GLY A 74 5.88 9.43 2.50
N LYS A 75 4.87 9.17 1.66
CA LYS A 75 3.72 10.06 1.47
C LYS A 75 2.82 10.10 2.70
N SER A 76 2.58 8.96 3.33
CA SER A 76 1.79 8.90 4.57
C SER A 76 2.55 9.50 5.75
N GLY A 77 3.87 9.28 5.84
CA GLY A 77 4.72 9.86 6.87
C GLY A 77 4.65 11.40 6.89
N VAL A 78 4.64 12.03 5.72
CA VAL A 78 4.47 13.49 5.57
C VAL A 78 3.12 13.95 6.10
N SER A 79 2.07 13.18 5.83
CA SER A 79 0.70 13.49 6.26
C SER A 79 0.53 13.38 7.79
N GLN A 80 1.27 12.48 8.44
CA GLN A 80 1.11 12.18 9.87
C GLN A 80 2.11 12.89 10.79
N PHE A 81 3.37 13.00 10.37
CA PHE A 81 4.47 13.49 11.20
C PHE A 81 5.05 14.82 10.70
N GLY A 82 4.46 15.38 9.64
CA GLY A 82 4.91 16.60 8.96
C GLY A 82 5.99 16.31 7.92
N ALA A 83 6.22 17.28 7.02
CA ALA A 83 7.18 17.15 5.93
C ALA A 83 8.60 16.85 6.45
N GLN A 84 9.19 15.74 5.99
CA GLN A 84 10.58 15.39 6.22
C GLN A 84 11.44 15.83 5.03
N SER A 85 12.74 16.09 5.26
CA SER A 85 13.63 16.35 4.13
C SER A 85 13.81 15.04 3.34
N CYS A 86 13.99 15.13 2.02
CA CYS A 86 14.24 13.93 1.23
C CYS A 86 15.53 13.20 1.67
N ALA A 87 16.50 13.95 2.21
CA ALA A 87 17.72 13.38 2.79
C ALA A 87 17.45 12.51 4.03
N ASP A 88 16.41 12.81 4.83
CA ASP A 88 16.05 11.99 6.01
C ASP A 88 15.48 10.61 5.62
N LEU A 89 15.00 10.48 4.39
CA LEU A 89 14.47 9.24 3.83
C LEU A 89 15.57 8.36 3.22
N GLU A 90 16.76 8.91 2.97
CA GLU A 90 17.88 8.17 2.41
C GLU A 90 18.28 7.01 3.33
N GLY A 91 18.36 5.81 2.74
CA GLY A 91 18.67 4.58 3.47
C GLY A 91 17.50 4.02 4.30
N ARG A 92 16.36 4.71 4.39
CA ARG A 92 15.11 4.17 4.97
C ARG A 92 14.22 3.53 3.91
N ILE A 93 14.15 4.14 2.74
CA ILE A 93 13.37 3.67 1.58
C ILE A 93 14.24 3.69 0.31
N PRO A 94 13.85 2.97 -0.77
CA PRO A 94 14.58 2.99 -2.04
C PRO A 94 14.70 4.39 -2.63
N ALA A 95 15.82 4.68 -3.30
CA ALA A 95 16.12 6.00 -3.85
C ALA A 95 15.10 6.45 -4.92
N GLU A 96 14.58 5.49 -5.68
CA GLU A 96 13.53 5.68 -6.67
C GLU A 96 12.22 6.13 -6.01
N SER A 97 11.91 5.63 -4.81
CA SER A 97 10.78 6.11 -4.00
C SER A 97 10.96 7.58 -3.63
N ILE A 98 12.17 7.97 -3.22
CA ILE A 98 12.50 9.35 -2.88
C ILE A 98 12.37 10.27 -4.11
N THR A 99 12.73 9.78 -5.30
CA THR A 99 12.50 10.49 -6.56
C THR A 99 11.02 10.75 -6.80
N LEU A 100 10.17 9.73 -6.68
CA LEU A 100 8.71 9.88 -6.80
C LEU A 100 8.14 10.87 -5.76
N LEU A 101 8.64 10.81 -4.52
CA LEU A 101 8.23 11.75 -3.46
C LEU A 101 8.66 13.20 -3.74
N ARG A 102 9.83 13.41 -4.35
CA ARG A 102 10.25 14.74 -4.82
C ARG A 102 9.34 15.27 -5.92
N GLU A 103 9.00 14.42 -6.90
CA GLU A 103 8.10 14.79 -8.00
C GLU A 103 6.73 15.25 -7.49
N ASP A 104 6.24 14.60 -6.44
CA ASP A 104 4.94 14.90 -5.84
C ASP A 104 4.99 16.00 -4.77
N ALA A 105 6.17 16.60 -4.57
CA ALA A 105 6.43 17.57 -3.50
C ALA A 105 6.05 17.05 -2.10
N ALA A 106 6.08 15.73 -1.90
CA ALA A 106 5.86 15.10 -0.60
C ALA A 106 7.07 15.31 0.33
N CYS A 107 8.29 15.38 -0.22
CA CYS A 107 9.49 15.81 0.51
C CYS A 107 10.23 16.91 -0.26
N THR A 108 11.16 17.61 0.39
CA THR A 108 12.00 18.63 -0.25
C THR A 108 13.48 18.46 0.11
N ASP A 109 14.38 18.86 -0.78
CA ASP A 109 15.83 18.92 -0.50
C ASP A 109 16.22 20.17 0.31
N THR A 110 15.27 21.09 0.54
CA THR A 110 15.50 22.18 1.48
C THR A 110 15.61 21.57 2.87
N PRO A 111 16.68 21.85 3.63
CA PRO A 111 16.76 21.44 5.02
C PRO A 111 15.52 21.98 5.73
N VAL A 112 14.60 21.08 6.09
CA VAL A 112 13.54 21.42 7.03
C VAL A 112 14.30 21.84 8.29
N PRO A 113 14.07 23.05 8.86
CA PRO A 113 14.78 23.47 10.05
C PRO A 113 14.72 22.33 11.05
N ALA A 114 15.91 21.93 11.54
CA ALA A 114 16.13 20.70 12.30
C ALA A 114 14.91 20.40 13.13
N TRP A 115 14.28 19.26 12.82
CA TRP A 115 13.11 18.73 13.51
C TRP A 115 13.23 19.14 14.98
N SER A 116 12.43 20.12 15.40
CA SER A 116 12.21 20.23 16.84
C SER A 116 11.62 18.87 17.15
N PRO A 117 12.29 18.03 17.98
CA PRO A 117 11.71 16.75 18.31
C PRO A 117 10.26 17.05 18.68
N PRO A 118 9.26 16.34 18.11
CA PRO A 118 7.89 16.52 18.53
C PRO A 118 7.95 16.53 20.05
N ALA A 119 7.36 17.57 20.67
CA ALA A 119 7.28 17.68 22.12
C ALA A 119 7.06 16.26 22.65
N THR A 120 7.98 15.79 23.51
CA THR A 120 8.14 14.39 23.98
C THR A 120 6.94 13.55 23.57
N PRO A 121 7.09 12.56 22.64
CA PRO A 121 5.97 11.97 21.89
C PRO A 121 4.82 11.86 22.86
N VAL A 122 3.80 12.71 22.66
CA VAL A 122 2.69 12.79 23.60
C VAL A 122 2.21 11.37 23.69
N THR A 123 2.52 10.71 24.81
CA THR A 123 2.04 9.37 25.11
C THR A 123 0.56 9.57 25.20
N THR A 124 -0.09 9.44 24.06
CA THR A 124 -1.51 9.69 23.94
C THR A 124 -2.06 8.55 24.77
N ALA A 125 -2.62 8.89 25.93
CA ALA A 125 -3.11 7.87 26.83
C ALA A 125 -4.14 7.05 26.04
N GLN A 126 -3.78 5.81 25.71
CA GLN A 126 -4.64 4.95 24.93
C GLN A 126 -5.83 4.57 25.83
N PRO A 127 -7.04 4.45 25.27
CA PRO A 127 -8.19 4.05 26.07
C PRO A 127 -7.94 2.64 26.64
N GLY A 128 -7.94 2.51 27.97
CA GLY A 128 -7.59 1.24 28.63
C GLY A 128 -6.09 0.95 28.76
N GLY A 129 -5.20 1.88 28.39
CA GLY A 129 -3.75 1.72 28.43
C GLY A 129 -3.15 1.05 27.18
N GLY A 130 -1.89 0.64 27.23
CA GLY A 130 -1.18 0.08 26.07
C GLY A 130 -0.36 1.10 25.29
N ILE A 131 0.24 0.63 24.20
CA ILE A 131 1.11 1.41 23.30
C ILE A 131 0.33 1.86 22.06
N PRO A 132 0.69 3.01 21.47
CA PRO A 132 0.13 3.40 20.18
C PRO A 132 0.66 2.50 19.05
N TRP A 133 -0.14 2.33 18.00
CA TRP A 133 0.15 1.48 16.83
C TRP A 133 1.51 1.75 16.20
N ASN A 134 1.94 3.01 16.15
CA ASN A 134 3.21 3.43 15.54
C ASN A 134 4.45 3.08 16.38
N GLU A 135 4.28 2.64 17.63
CA GLU A 135 5.37 2.11 18.46
C GLU A 135 5.50 0.58 18.34
N ALA A 136 4.47 -0.11 17.87
CA ALA A 136 4.38 -1.58 17.90
C ALA A 136 5.56 -2.30 17.22
N LYS A 137 6.09 -1.75 16.12
CA LYS A 137 7.25 -2.31 15.40
C LYS A 137 8.50 -2.41 16.27
N ASN A 138 8.66 -1.52 17.26
CA ASN A 138 9.77 -1.55 18.22
C ASN A 138 9.57 -2.59 19.35
N HIS A 139 8.39 -3.21 19.40
CA HIS A 139 7.98 -4.19 20.42
C HIS A 139 7.76 -5.60 19.85
N VAL A 140 8.20 -5.86 18.61
CA VAL A 140 8.17 -7.21 18.00
C VAL A 140 8.87 -8.22 18.90
N GLY A 141 8.21 -9.36 19.13
CA GLY A 141 8.66 -10.41 20.05
C GLY A 141 8.17 -10.26 21.49
N SER A 142 7.35 -9.23 21.78
CA SER A 142 6.69 -9.05 23.08
C SER A 142 5.17 -9.07 22.96
N THR A 143 4.49 -9.35 24.07
CA THR A 143 3.03 -9.21 24.17
C THR A 143 2.71 -7.80 24.64
N GLN A 144 1.91 -7.08 23.86
CA GLN A 144 1.47 -5.73 24.18
C GLN A 144 0.00 -5.54 23.84
N ARG A 145 -0.63 -4.57 24.50
CA ARG A 145 -1.88 -3.98 24.05
C ARG A 145 -1.57 -2.82 23.12
N VAL A 146 -2.00 -2.92 21.87
CA VAL A 146 -1.74 -1.95 20.81
C VAL A 146 -3.04 -1.27 20.44
N CYS A 147 -3.00 0.06 20.33
CA CYS A 147 -4.17 0.87 20.01
C CYS A 147 -3.90 1.83 18.85
N GLY A 148 -4.87 2.01 17.97
CA GLY A 148 -4.79 2.97 16.87
C GLY A 148 -6.11 3.15 16.11
N PRO A 149 -6.25 4.24 15.35
CA PRO A 149 -7.43 4.46 14.53
C PRO A 149 -7.47 3.45 13.38
N LEU A 150 -8.64 2.89 13.08
CA LEU A 150 -8.84 2.03 11.91
C LEU A 150 -8.66 2.86 10.63
N ALA A 151 -7.61 2.56 9.88
CA ALA A 151 -7.29 3.23 8.61
C ALA A 151 -7.92 2.52 7.42
N GLY A 152 -8.03 1.19 7.49
CA GLY A 152 -8.69 0.38 6.48
C GLY A 152 -8.60 -1.10 6.81
N GLY A 153 -8.92 -1.94 5.83
CA GLY A 153 -8.95 -3.38 6.00
C GLY A 153 -9.39 -4.09 4.74
N GLY A 154 -9.35 -5.42 4.78
CA GLY A 154 -9.71 -6.27 3.66
C GLY A 154 -9.93 -7.70 4.13
N ASN A 155 -10.36 -8.55 3.20
CA ASN A 155 -10.53 -9.98 3.44
C ASN A 155 -9.72 -10.75 2.41
N SER A 156 -9.16 -11.90 2.82
CA SER A 156 -8.58 -12.88 1.91
C SER A 156 -9.14 -14.24 2.31
N ASP A 157 -9.82 -14.91 1.39
CA ASP A 157 -10.53 -16.17 1.66
C ASP A 157 -11.43 -16.07 2.91
N ASP A 158 -11.07 -16.72 4.01
CA ASP A 158 -11.77 -16.69 5.31
C ASP A 158 -11.08 -15.84 6.39
N ASP A 159 -10.09 -15.04 6.01
CA ASP A 159 -9.35 -14.16 6.91
C ASP A 159 -9.74 -12.70 6.75
N VAL A 160 -9.62 -11.95 7.85
CA VAL A 160 -9.89 -10.51 7.88
C VAL A 160 -8.63 -9.77 8.34
N PHE A 161 -8.32 -8.68 7.64
CA PHE A 161 -7.21 -7.79 7.93
C PHE A 161 -7.74 -6.42 8.33
N LEU A 162 -7.27 -5.90 9.47
CA LEU A 162 -7.54 -4.54 9.90
C LEU A 162 -6.21 -3.77 10.01
N ASN A 163 -6.11 -2.64 9.33
CA ASN A 163 -4.91 -1.81 9.33
C ASN A 163 -5.14 -0.59 10.25
N LEU A 164 -4.28 -0.41 11.25
CA LEU A 164 -4.34 0.70 12.19
C LEU A 164 -3.33 1.79 11.82
N GLY A 165 -3.77 3.04 11.91
CA GLY A 165 -2.96 4.24 11.68
C GLY A 165 -2.72 4.56 10.21
N LEU A 166 -2.24 3.57 9.46
CA LEU A 166 -1.95 3.63 8.04
C LEU A 166 -2.67 2.48 7.35
N ASP A 167 -3.24 2.72 6.17
CA ASP A 167 -3.86 1.64 5.40
C ASP A 167 -2.81 0.90 4.57
N TYR A 168 -3.17 -0.31 4.12
CA TYR A 168 -2.41 -0.99 3.07
C TYR A 168 -2.35 -0.08 1.83
N PRO A 169 -1.25 -0.03 1.07
CA PRO A 169 -0.04 -0.89 1.14
C PRO A 169 1.09 -0.41 2.07
N ASP A 170 0.88 0.61 2.90
CA ASP A 170 1.96 1.21 3.68
C ASP A 170 2.60 0.22 4.68
N PRO A 171 3.91 -0.12 4.57
CA PRO A 171 4.56 -1.07 5.46
C PRO A 171 4.79 -0.58 6.89
N ASP A 172 4.61 0.71 7.19
CA ASP A 172 4.72 1.24 8.54
C ASP A 172 3.39 1.19 9.31
N ARG A 173 2.32 0.65 8.71
CA ARG A 173 1.07 0.31 9.40
C ARG A 173 1.25 -0.74 10.49
N PHE A 174 0.28 -0.80 11.40
CA PHE A 174 0.10 -1.95 12.28
C PHE A 174 -1.10 -2.78 11.80
N GLN A 175 -0.95 -4.10 11.71
CA GLN A 175 -1.99 -4.98 11.19
C GLN A 175 -2.56 -5.91 12.27
N ILE A 176 -3.88 -6.05 12.29
CA ILE A 176 -4.56 -7.13 13.00
C ILE A 176 -5.00 -8.15 11.95
N VAL A 177 -4.59 -9.40 12.11
CA VAL A 177 -5.04 -10.51 11.27
C VAL A 177 -5.98 -11.37 12.10
N VAL A 178 -7.21 -11.55 11.61
CA VAL A 178 -8.21 -12.42 12.22
C VAL A 178 -8.41 -13.62 11.32
N TRP A 179 -7.89 -14.77 11.76
CA TRP A 179 -7.90 -16.02 11.01
C TRP A 179 -9.23 -16.75 11.12
N ASP A 180 -9.65 -17.42 10.05
CA ASP A 180 -10.74 -18.41 10.01
C ASP A 180 -12.14 -17.88 10.46
N ILE A 181 -12.47 -16.62 10.17
CA ILE A 181 -13.77 -16.01 10.56
C ILE A 181 -14.71 -15.69 9.40
N GLY A 182 -14.25 -15.78 8.15
CA GLY A 182 -15.00 -15.45 6.94
C GLY A 182 -15.19 -13.95 6.72
N SER A 183 -15.88 -13.28 7.64
CA SER A 183 -16.12 -11.84 7.55
C SER A 183 -16.41 -11.22 8.91
N LEU A 184 -16.05 -9.94 9.06
CA LEU A 184 -16.38 -9.12 10.22
C LEU A 184 -17.48 -8.11 9.84
N GLU A 185 -18.33 -7.75 10.81
CA GLU A 185 -19.22 -6.60 10.65
C GLU A 185 -18.40 -5.33 10.38
N SER A 186 -18.94 -4.43 9.55
CA SER A 186 -18.23 -3.20 9.18
C SER A 186 -17.98 -2.33 10.41
N ILE A 187 -16.71 -2.02 10.64
CA ILE A 187 -16.26 -1.07 11.66
C ILE A 187 -16.13 0.30 10.99
N GLY A 188 -16.57 1.36 11.68
CA GLY A 188 -16.42 2.73 11.19
C GLY A 188 -14.95 3.12 11.00
N GLY A 189 -14.62 3.69 9.83
CA GLY A 189 -13.30 4.24 9.59
C GLY A 189 -12.95 5.32 10.62
N GLY A 190 -11.71 5.32 11.11
CA GLY A 190 -11.22 6.21 12.14
C GLY A 190 -11.60 5.81 13.58
N SER A 191 -12.44 4.79 13.79
CA SER A 191 -12.69 4.24 15.12
C SER A 191 -11.40 3.80 15.79
N MET A 192 -11.27 4.07 17.09
CA MET A 192 -10.10 3.66 17.84
C MET A 192 -10.22 2.18 18.19
N ILE A 193 -9.28 1.39 17.70
CA ILE A 193 -9.22 -0.06 17.91
C ILE A 193 -8.09 -0.38 18.85
N CYS A 194 -8.34 -1.22 19.84
CA CYS A 194 -7.32 -1.78 20.70
C CYS A 194 -7.36 -3.31 20.66
N ILE A 195 -6.18 -3.93 20.66
CA ILE A 195 -6.02 -5.37 20.72
C ILE A 195 -4.80 -5.74 21.55
N GLU A 196 -4.91 -6.77 22.37
CA GLU A 196 -3.78 -7.33 23.11
C GLU A 196 -3.34 -8.65 22.49
N GLY A 197 -2.04 -8.84 22.31
CA GLY A 197 -1.48 -10.06 21.76
C GLY A 197 0.04 -10.00 21.57
N PRO A 198 0.65 -11.12 21.16
CA PRO A 198 2.05 -11.15 20.78
C PRO A 198 2.24 -10.37 19.48
N ILE A 199 3.15 -9.39 19.49
CA ILE A 199 3.52 -8.64 18.29
C ILE A 199 4.52 -9.48 17.50
N THR A 200 4.12 -9.90 16.30
CA THR A 200 4.99 -10.54 15.31
C THR A 200 5.31 -9.57 14.18
N SER A 201 6.20 -9.97 13.28
CA SER A 201 6.39 -9.24 12.02
C SER A 201 6.26 -10.18 10.84
N TYR A 202 5.47 -9.75 9.85
CA TYR A 202 5.34 -10.41 8.57
C TYR A 202 5.71 -9.41 7.47
N GLN A 203 6.71 -9.78 6.65
CA GLN A 203 7.23 -8.93 5.57
C GLN A 203 7.56 -7.48 6.00
N GLY A 204 8.01 -7.27 7.24
CA GLY A 204 8.39 -5.97 7.78
C GLY A 204 7.24 -5.15 8.40
N VAL A 205 5.99 -5.63 8.29
CA VAL A 205 4.81 -5.06 8.96
C VAL A 205 4.70 -5.67 10.35
N ALA A 206 4.42 -4.85 11.37
CA ALA A 206 4.15 -5.33 12.72
C ALA A 206 2.68 -5.75 12.83
N GLN A 207 2.41 -6.91 13.43
CA GLN A 207 1.06 -7.44 13.50
C GLN A 207 0.74 -8.20 14.78
N ILE A 208 -0.56 -8.30 15.08
CA ILE A 208 -1.12 -9.26 16.04
C ILE A 208 -2.08 -10.17 15.28
N GLU A 209 -1.93 -11.47 15.50
CA GLU A 209 -2.79 -12.50 14.93
C GLU A 209 -3.73 -13.06 15.99
N ILE A 210 -5.01 -13.18 15.65
CA ILE A 210 -6.06 -13.71 16.51
C ILE A 210 -7.02 -14.62 15.73
N TYR A 211 -7.76 -15.46 16.44
CA TYR A 211 -8.81 -16.32 15.88
C TYR A 211 -10.21 -15.97 16.44
N ASP A 212 -10.25 -15.10 17.45
CA ASP A 212 -11.49 -14.71 18.12
C ASP A 212 -11.65 -13.19 18.03
N PRO A 213 -12.58 -12.70 17.18
CA PRO A 213 -12.78 -11.27 16.96
C PRO A 213 -13.33 -10.56 18.20
N SER A 214 -13.87 -11.28 19.20
CA SER A 214 -14.36 -10.67 20.44
C SER A 214 -13.23 -10.05 21.29
N ARG A 215 -11.97 -10.33 20.96
CA ARG A 215 -10.79 -9.69 21.57
C ARG A 215 -10.54 -8.28 21.07
N ILE A 216 -11.19 -7.86 19.98
CA ILE A 216 -11.06 -6.51 19.42
C ILE A 216 -11.93 -5.56 20.25
N GLU A 217 -11.28 -4.56 20.84
CA GLU A 217 -11.95 -3.50 21.58
C GLU A 217 -12.15 -2.29 20.65
N ILE A 218 -13.39 -1.85 20.51
CA ILE A 218 -13.77 -0.72 19.64
C ILE A 218 -14.22 0.45 20.51
N TYR A 219 -13.56 1.59 20.33
CA TYR A 219 -13.91 2.87 20.95
C TYR A 219 -14.37 3.85 19.87
N SER A 220 -15.57 4.40 20.07
CA SER A 220 -16.24 5.37 19.19
C SER A 220 -16.35 6.74 19.83
#